data_AF-A0A0N9URG9-F1
#
_entry.id   AF-A0A0N9URG9-F1
#
_cell.length_a   1.000
_cell.length_b   1.000
_cell.length_c   1.000
_cell.angle_alpha   90.00
_cell.angle_beta   90.00
_cell.angle_gamma   90.00
#
_symmetry.space_group_name_H-M   'P 1'
#
loop_
_entity.id
_entity.type
_entity.pdbx_description
1 polymer ?
#
loop_
_entity_poly.entity_id
_entity_poly.type
_entity_poly.pdbx_seq_one_letter_code
_entity_poly.pdbx_strand_id
1 'polypeptide(L)'
;MYIEIVRRPAGEAPEWVRDAWIGLSLPLAVAGRQNLRAASVLENSQGFFGWLWLMLSGRTERLEGYVVIAKDAVDILDAHDNRAACWWRENTPRLLDGRQTFLFDVPCCEPGGG
;
A
#
# COMPACT_ATOMS: atom_id res chain seq x y z
N MET A 1 -2.21 -15.70 -5.90
CA MET A 1 -2.86 -14.49 -6.42
C MET A 1 -1.94 -13.30 -6.20
N TYR A 2 -1.89 -12.38 -7.15
CA TYR A 2 -1.12 -11.14 -7.08
C TYR A 2 -1.96 -10.00 -7.64
N ILE A 3 -1.46 -8.77 -7.49
CA ILE A 3 -1.99 -7.60 -8.18
C ILE A 3 -0.89 -6.96 -9.01
N GLU A 4 -1.25 -6.45 -10.18
CA GLU A 4 -0.41 -5.57 -10.97
C GLU A 4 -0.86 -4.13 -10.73
N ILE A 5 0.09 -3.24 -10.42
CA ILE A 5 -0.19 -1.82 -10.24
C ILE A 5 -0.13 -1.14 -11.61
N VAL A 6 -1.28 -0.77 -12.15
CA VAL A 6 -1.40 -0.20 -13.51
C VAL A 6 -1.56 1.32 -13.52
N ARG A 7 -1.82 1.93 -12.36
CA ARG A 7 -1.90 3.38 -12.20
C ARG A 7 -1.22 3.83 -10.91
N ARG A 8 -0.92 5.13 -10.81
CA ARG A 8 -0.39 5.76 -9.60
C ARG A 8 -1.32 5.47 -8.39
N PRO A 9 -0.89 4.72 -7.36
CA PRO A 9 -1.67 4.48 -6.14
C PRO A 9 -1.98 5.78 -5.42
N ALA A 10 -3.08 5.91 -4.68
CA ALA A 10 -3.33 7.10 -3.84
C ALA A 10 -2.37 7.17 -2.65
N GLY A 11 -2.17 8.37 -2.09
CA GLY A 11 -1.35 8.57 -0.88
C GLY A 11 -0.52 9.85 -0.88
N GLU A 12 0.24 10.04 0.20
CA GLU A 12 0.96 11.29 0.47
C GLU A 12 2.46 11.23 0.17
N ALA A 13 2.97 10.04 -0.14
CA ALA A 13 4.32 9.91 -0.63
C ALA A 13 4.51 10.79 -1.90
N PRO A 14 5.71 11.32 -2.14
CA PRO A 14 6.01 12.09 -3.33
C PRO A 14 5.60 11.34 -4.61
N GLU A 15 5.17 12.08 -5.63
CA GLU A 15 4.65 11.48 -6.88
C GLU A 15 5.60 10.46 -7.49
N TRP A 16 6.90 10.75 -7.50
CA TRP A 16 7.91 9.85 -8.04
C TRP A 16 8.02 8.52 -7.26
N VAL A 17 7.78 8.53 -5.94
CA VAL A 17 7.73 7.31 -5.12
C VAL A 17 6.46 6.52 -5.45
N ARG A 18 5.34 7.23 -5.66
CA ARG A 18 4.06 6.61 -6.00
C ARG A 18 4.07 6.01 -7.40
N ASP A 19 4.73 6.66 -8.35
CA ASP A 19 4.85 6.21 -9.74
C ASP A 19 5.79 5.00 -9.88
N ALA A 20 6.78 4.86 -9.01
CA ALA A 20 7.70 3.73 -9.02
C ALA A 20 7.02 2.37 -8.77
N TRP A 21 5.79 2.39 -8.25
CA TRP A 21 4.96 1.19 -8.11
C TRP A 21 4.35 0.70 -9.42
N ILE A 22 4.19 1.58 -10.42
CA ILE A 22 3.50 1.25 -11.68
C ILE A 22 4.31 0.19 -12.44
N GLY A 23 3.62 -0.87 -12.87
CA GLY A 23 4.19 -2.05 -13.53
C GLY A 23 4.64 -3.15 -12.56
N LEU A 24 4.57 -2.94 -11.24
CA LEU A 24 4.93 -3.97 -10.27
C LEU A 24 3.81 -4.97 -10.04
N SER A 25 4.21 -6.24 -9.98
CA SER A 25 3.37 -7.35 -9.55
C SER A 25 3.64 -7.66 -8.07
N LEU A 26 2.64 -7.46 -7.21
CA LEU A 26 2.75 -7.64 -5.77
C LEU A 26 1.94 -8.83 -5.27
N PRO A 27 2.52 -9.72 -4.44
CA PRO A 27 1.80 -10.85 -3.86
C PRO A 27 0.76 -10.37 -2.85
N LEU A 28 -0.44 -10.93 -2.91
CA LEU A 28 -1.49 -10.62 -1.93
C LEU A 28 -1.22 -11.33 -0.60
N ALA A 29 -1.27 -10.57 0.49
CA ALA A 29 -1.27 -11.11 1.85
C ALA A 29 -2.60 -11.80 2.18
N VAL A 30 -3.71 -11.24 1.67
CA VAL A 30 -5.06 -11.79 1.79
C VAL A 30 -5.64 -11.91 0.39
N ALA A 31 -6.11 -13.11 0.03
CA ALA A 31 -6.67 -13.37 -1.29
C ALA A 31 -7.92 -12.50 -1.54
N GLY A 32 -7.96 -11.86 -2.71
CA GLY A 32 -9.10 -11.09 -3.18
C GLY A 32 -9.20 -9.66 -2.62
N ARG A 33 -10.21 -8.94 -3.12
CA ARG A 33 -10.55 -7.57 -2.72
C ARG A 33 -11.04 -7.54 -1.27
N GLN A 34 -10.43 -6.68 -0.47
CA GLN A 34 -10.83 -6.44 0.91
C GLN A 34 -11.70 -5.19 1.00
N ASN A 35 -12.75 -5.24 1.82
CA ASN A 35 -13.56 -4.09 2.19
C ASN A 35 -13.26 -3.76 3.66
N LEU A 36 -12.36 -2.80 3.88
CA LEU A 36 -11.97 -2.38 5.21
C LEU A 36 -12.87 -1.21 5.64
N ARG A 37 -13.59 -1.39 6.75
CA ARG A 37 -14.24 -0.28 7.43
C ARG A 37 -13.15 0.52 8.14
N ALA A 38 -13.04 1.81 7.81
CA ALA A 38 -12.05 2.71 8.43
C ALA A 38 -12.09 2.70 9.97
N ALA A 39 -13.24 2.37 10.58
CA ALA A 39 -13.39 2.24 12.03
C ALA A 39 -12.55 1.10 12.64
N SER A 40 -12.30 0.00 11.94
CA SER A 40 -11.56 -1.15 12.48
C SER A 40 -10.04 -0.95 12.45
N VAL A 41 -9.54 0.04 11.69
CA VAL A 41 -8.12 0.39 11.65
C VAL A 41 -7.75 1.22 12.89
N LEU A 42 -8.70 1.97 13.44
CA LEU A 42 -8.50 2.83 14.61
C LEU A 42 -8.27 2.07 15.91
N GLU A 43 -8.81 0.84 16.06
CA GLU A 43 -8.65 0.07 17.30
C GLU A 43 -7.28 -0.62 17.41
N ASN A 44 -6.45 -0.64 16.35
CA ASN A 44 -5.15 -1.32 16.40
C ASN A 44 -3.97 -0.58 15.73
N SER A 45 -4.08 0.72 15.40
CA SER A 45 -2.96 1.45 14.80
C SER A 45 -2.48 2.64 15.66
N GLN A 46 -1.45 2.41 16.48
CA GLN A 46 -0.66 3.46 17.15
C GLN A 46 0.31 4.18 16.17
N GLY A 47 -0.11 4.39 14.92
CA GLY A 47 0.75 4.92 13.85
C GLY A 47 0.29 6.29 13.38
N PHE A 48 1.13 7.31 13.59
CA PHE A 48 0.98 8.70 13.10
C PHE A 48 0.58 8.81 11.61
N PHE A 49 0.93 7.81 10.79
CA PHE A 49 0.60 7.73 9.36
C PHE A 49 -0.84 7.26 9.05
N GLY A 50 -1.49 6.51 9.94
CA GLY A 50 -2.90 6.13 9.77
C GLY A 50 -3.83 7.34 9.85
N TRP A 51 -3.44 8.36 10.63
CA TRP A 51 -4.19 9.60 10.78
C TRP A 51 -4.05 10.52 9.55
N LEU A 52 -2.87 10.57 8.94
CA LEU A 52 -2.60 11.44 7.80
C LEU A 52 -3.39 11.00 6.56
N TRP A 53 -3.39 9.69 6.26
CA TRP A 53 -4.13 9.10 5.14
C TRP A 53 -5.66 9.27 5.25
N LEU A 54 -6.19 9.30 6.49
CA LEU A 54 -7.59 9.59 6.79
C LEU A 54 -7.95 11.08 6.65
N MET A 55 -7.03 11.99 6.99
CA MET A 55 -7.26 13.44 6.96
C MET A 55 -7.30 14.00 5.54
N LEU A 56 -6.53 13.44 4.59
CA LEU A 56 -6.53 13.88 3.20
C LEU A 56 -7.61 13.25 2.32
N SER A 57 -8.18 12.12 2.74
CA SER A 57 -9.16 11.41 1.92
C SER A 57 -10.58 11.97 2.00
N GLY A 58 -10.91 12.87 2.94
CA GLY A 58 -12.17 13.64 2.97
C GLY A 58 -13.47 12.84 2.85
N ARG A 59 -13.38 11.51 2.93
CA ARG A 59 -14.42 10.56 2.58
C ARG A 59 -14.36 9.44 3.59
N THR A 60 -15.36 9.45 4.45
CA THR A 60 -15.81 8.30 5.24
C THR A 60 -16.41 7.23 4.30
N GLU A 61 -15.71 6.88 3.23
CA GLU A 61 -16.13 5.88 2.25
C GLU A 61 -15.32 4.61 2.47
N ARG A 62 -15.99 3.47 2.35
CA ARG A 62 -15.43 2.13 2.56
C ARG A 62 -14.16 1.99 1.72
N LEU A 63 -13.05 1.60 2.37
CA LEU A 63 -11.78 1.46 1.68
C LEU A 63 -11.75 0.07 1.06
N GLU A 64 -11.86 0.03 -0.26
CA GLU A 64 -11.83 -1.19 -1.02
C GLU A 64 -10.50 -1.29 -1.76
N GLY A 65 -9.74 -2.34 -1.44
CA GLY A 65 -8.39 -2.49 -1.96
C GLY A 65 -7.81 -3.88 -1.74
N TYR A 66 -6.52 -3.98 -2.05
CA TYR A 66 -5.75 -5.20 -2.01
C TYR A 66 -4.67 -5.09 -0.94
N VAL A 67 -4.61 -6.11 -0.08
CA VAL A 67 -3.70 -6.13 1.07
C VAL A 67 -2.42 -6.85 0.68
N VAL A 68 -1.28 -6.18 0.84
CA VAL A 68 0.07 -6.68 0.53
C VAL A 68 0.95 -6.51 1.76
N ILE A 69 1.85 -7.45 2.03
CA ILE A 69 2.83 -7.30 3.12
C ILE A 69 3.76 -6.14 2.75
N ALA A 70 3.85 -5.13 3.62
CA ALA A 70 4.56 -3.89 3.31
C ALA A 70 6.06 -4.13 3.07
N LYS A 71 6.65 -5.03 3.86
CA LYS A 71 8.05 -5.45 3.68
C LYS A 71 8.27 -6.06 2.29
N ASP A 72 7.47 -7.05 1.90
CA ASP A 72 7.61 -7.74 0.62
C ASP A 72 7.40 -6.77 -0.55
N ALA A 73 6.43 -5.85 -0.43
CA ALA A 73 6.18 -4.82 -1.43
C ALA A 73 7.43 -3.94 -1.64
N VAL A 74 8.04 -3.46 -0.55
CA VAL A 74 9.23 -2.60 -0.65
C VAL A 74 10.45 -3.38 -1.12
N ASP A 75 10.59 -4.66 -0.78
CA ASP A 75 11.68 -5.49 -1.29
C ASP A 75 11.53 -5.75 -2.81
N ILE A 76 10.30 -5.89 -3.31
CA ILE A 76 10.03 -5.94 -4.77
C ILE A 76 10.29 -4.58 -5.42
N LEU A 77 9.87 -3.49 -4.78
CA LEU A 77 10.14 -2.13 -5.25
C LEU A 77 11.66 -1.89 -5.34
N ASP A 78 12.44 -2.38 -4.39
CA ASP A 78 13.90 -2.21 -4.36
C ASP A 78 14.59 -2.83 -5.57
N ALA A 79 14.07 -3.95 -6.06
CA ALA A 79 14.56 -4.61 -7.27
C ALA A 79 14.25 -3.81 -8.55
N HIS A 80 13.23 -2.94 -8.54
CA HIS A 80 12.79 -2.14 -9.68
C HIS A 80 13.31 -0.69 -9.63
N ASP A 81 13.13 -0.03 -8.49
CA ASP A 81 13.56 1.33 -8.19
C ASP A 81 14.06 1.41 -6.73
N ASN A 82 15.37 1.22 -6.57
CA ASN A 82 16.05 1.32 -5.29
C ASN A 82 15.87 2.69 -4.61
N ARG A 83 15.75 3.78 -5.40
CA ARG A 83 15.58 5.13 -4.85
C ARG A 83 14.22 5.26 -4.17
N ALA A 84 13.17 4.70 -4.77
CA ALA A 84 11.83 4.69 -4.17
C ALA A 84 11.79 3.79 -2.93
N ALA A 85 12.46 2.64 -2.96
CA ALA A 85 12.57 1.77 -1.78
C ALA A 85 13.33 2.41 -0.62
N CYS A 86 14.43 3.13 -0.89
CA CYS A 86 15.14 3.92 0.12
C CYS A 86 14.24 4.95 0.80
N TRP A 87 13.39 5.66 0.03
CA TRP A 87 12.45 6.60 0.62
C TRP A 87 11.52 5.92 1.63
N TRP A 88 10.98 4.74 1.32
CA TRP A 88 10.14 3.98 2.25
C TRP A 88 10.91 3.56 3.51
N ARG A 89 12.15 3.11 3.36
CA ARG A 89 13.02 2.71 4.48
C ARG A 89 13.38 3.89 5.39
N GLU A 90 13.61 5.07 4.82
CA GLU A 90 13.95 6.28 5.58
C GLU A 90 12.74 6.89 6.29
N ASN A 91 11.59 6.97 5.60
CA ASN A 91 10.42 7.71 6.09
C ASN A 91 9.47 6.84 6.92
N THR A 92 9.45 5.53 6.67
CA THR A 92 8.51 4.60 7.30
C THR A 92 9.12 3.26 7.72
N PRO A 93 10.31 3.22 8.37
CA PRO A 93 10.97 1.95 8.72
C PRO A 93 10.11 1.04 9.60
N ARG A 94 9.22 1.62 10.42
CA ARG A 94 8.28 0.90 11.29
C ARG A 94 7.23 0.08 10.52
N LEU A 95 7.00 0.38 9.24
CA LEU A 95 6.09 -0.39 8.39
C LEU A 95 6.77 -1.59 7.73
N LEU A 96 8.10 -1.69 7.82
CA LEU A 96 8.89 -2.69 7.09
C LEU A 96 9.39 -3.81 7.99
N ASP A 97 8.77 -4.01 9.15
CA ASP A 97 9.09 -5.07 10.11
C ASP A 97 8.50 -6.45 9.71
N GLY A 98 7.78 -6.51 8.59
CA GLY A 98 7.11 -7.71 8.08
C GLY A 98 5.77 -8.04 8.73
N ARG A 99 5.30 -7.21 9.68
CA ARG A 99 3.99 -7.39 10.34
C ARG A 99 2.93 -6.47 9.77
N GLN A 100 3.37 -5.36 9.18
CA GLN A 100 2.48 -4.35 8.63
C GLN A 100 2.15 -4.63 7.16
N THR A 101 0.99 -4.14 6.74
CA THR A 101 0.47 -4.33 5.39
C THR A 101 0.17 -2.99 4.73
N PHE A 102 0.36 -2.92 3.42
CA PHE A 102 -0.16 -1.84 2.59
C PHE A 102 -1.51 -2.23 2.01
N LEU A 103 -2.34 -1.22 1.79
CA LEU A 103 -3.59 -1.32 1.06
C LEU A 103 -3.44 -0.53 -0.24
N PHE A 104 -3.53 -1.21 -1.37
CA PHE A 104 -3.60 -0.57 -2.68
C PHE A 104 -5.05 -0.52 -3.16
N ASP A 105 -5.51 0.67 -3.56
CA ASP A 105 -6.90 0.86 -3.98
C ASP A 105 -7.23 0.09 -5.28
N VAL A 106 -8.46 -0.40 -5.40
CA VAL A 106 -8.88 -1.13 -6.60
C VAL A 106 -8.66 -0.39 -7.92
N PRO A 107 -8.90 0.94 -8.05
CA PRO A 107 -8.73 1.64 -9.32
C PRO A 107 -7.30 1.66 -9.86
N CYS A 108 -6.28 1.46 -9.02
CA CYS A 108 -4.89 1.43 -9.45
C CYS A 108 -4.35 0.02 -9.72
N CYS A 109 -5.13 -1.02 -9.47
CA CYS A 109 -4.66 -2.40 -9.52
C CYS A 109 -5.52 -3.31 -10.40
N GLU A 110 -4.85 -4.23 -11.09
CA GLU A 110 -5.49 -5.34 -11.81
C GLU A 110 -5.12 -6.67 -11.12
N PRO A 111 -6.10 -7.50 -10.73
CA PRO A 111 -5.82 -8.77 -10.08
C PRO A 111 -5.31 -9.82 -11.09
N GLY A 112 -4.30 -10.59 -10.70
CA GLY A 112 -3.69 -11.64 -11.51
C GLY A 112 -3.53 -12.98 -10.78
N GLY A 113 -3.48 -14.06 -11.57
CA GLY A 113 -3.36 -15.44 -11.10
C GLY A 113 -4.71 -16.05 -10.72
N GLY A 114 -5.20 -16.96 -11.58
CA GLY A 114 -6.34 -17.85 -11.35
C GLY A 114 -5.91 -19.30 -11.23
#